data_AF-A0A929DLN8-F1
#
_entry.id   AF-A0A929DLN8-F1
#
_cell.length_a   1.000
_cell.length_b   1.000
_cell.length_c   1.000
_cell.angle_alpha   90.00
_cell.angle_beta   90.00
_cell.angle_gamma   90.00
#
_symmetry.space_group_name_H-M   'P 1'
#
loop_
_entity.id
_entity.type
_entity.pdbx_description
1 polymer ?
#
loop_
_entity_poly.entity_id
_entity_poly.type
_entity_poly.pdbx_seq_one_letter_code
_entity_poly.pdbx_strand_id
1 'polypeptide(L)' 'MLQEIQEEFGNRVEVITYKGRHELFEKYNLTAAPALVIGELVRTMGVCPSKESLLSALKEAGMQ' A
#
# COMPACT_ATOMS: atom_id res chain seq x y z
N MET A 1 11.12 -4.26 -3.39
CA MET A 1 10.50 -3.11 -2.68
C MET A 1 9.50 -3.52 -1.59
N LEU A 2 8.30 -4.06 -1.89
CA LEU A 2 7.32 -4.35 -0.83
C LEU A 2 7.80 -5.40 0.18
N GLN A 3 8.54 -6.41 -0.29
CA GLN A 3 9.21 -7.38 0.59
C GLN A 3 10.27 -6.73 1.48
N GLU A 4 11.12 -5.86 0.93
CA GLU A 4 12.12 -5.11 1.72
C GLU A 4 11.45 -4.25 2.81
N ILE A 5 10.32 -3.61 2.52
CA ILE A 5 9.54 -2.86 3.51
C ILE A 5 9.06 -3.80 4.62
N GLN A 6 8.54 -4.97 4.26
CA GLN A 6 8.06 -5.94 5.25
C GLN A 6 9.21 -6.48 6.11
N GLU A 7 10.41 -6.65 5.55
CA GLU A 7 11.62 -7.02 6.29
C GLU A 7 12.08 -5.89 7.22
N GLU A 8 12.07 -4.64 6.75
CA GLU A 8 12.51 -3.45 7.49
C GLU A 8 11.61 -3.15 8.71
N PHE A 9 10.29 -3.32 8.56
CA PHE A 9 9.33 -3.07 9.64
C PHE A 9 8.89 -4.36 10.38
N GLY A 10 9.37 -5.52 9.94
CA GLY A 10 9.07 -6.83 10.53
C GLY A 10 7.56 -7.06 10.68
N ASN A 11 7.14 -7.46 11.88
CA ASN A 11 5.74 -7.78 12.18
C ASN A 11 4.81 -6.55 12.27
N ARG A 12 5.33 -5.33 12.06
CA ARG A 12 4.53 -4.09 12.14
C ARG A 12 3.82 -3.76 10.82
N VAL A 13 4.23 -4.36 9.71
CA VAL A 13 3.62 -4.16 8.39
C VAL A 13 3.26 -5.52 7.79
N GLU A 14 2.01 -5.64 7.35
CA GLU A 14 1.55 -6.79 6.57
C GLU A 14 1.25 -6.33 5.14
N VAL A 15 1.85 -7.01 4.15
CA VAL A 15 1.58 -6.74 2.74
C VAL A 15 0.70 -7.84 2.17
N ILE A 16 -0.56 -7.50 1.86
CA ILE A 16 -1.50 -8.41 1.21
C ILE A 16 -1.65 -8.00 -0.25
N THR A 17 -1.34 -8.92 -1.17
CA THR A 17 -1.45 -8.69 -2.62
C THR A 17 -2.63 -9.44 -3.21
N TYR A 18 -3.57 -8.70 -3.79
CA TYR A 18 -4.68 -9.24 -4.56
C TYR A 18 -4.41 -9.10 -6.06
N LYS A 19 -4.81 -10.10 -6.86
CA LYS A 19 -4.61 -10.12 -8.32
C LYS A 19 -5.95 -10.32 -9.02
N GLY A 20 -6.14 -9.61 -10.14
CA GLY A 20 -7.40 -9.64 -10.89
C GLY A 20 -8.47 -8.76 -10.25
N ARG A 21 -9.74 -9.02 -10.63
CA ARG A 21 -10.88 -8.29 -10.07
C ARG A 21 -11.05 -8.67 -8.59
N HIS A 22 -11.17 -7.67 -7.73
CA HIS A 22 -11.30 -7.87 -6.29
C HIS A 22 -12.30 -6.87 -5.71
N GLU A 23 -13.08 -7.29 -4.70
CA GLU A 23 -14.11 -6.46 -4.04
C GLU A 23 -13.54 -5.18 -3.41
N LEU A 24 -12.24 -5.20 -3.06
CA LEU A 24 -11.54 -4.05 -2.48
C LEU A 24 -11.45 -2.85 -3.44
N PHE A 25 -11.64 -3.05 -4.75
CA PHE A 25 -11.78 -1.93 -5.68
C PHE A 25 -12.99 -1.07 -5.34
N GLU A 26 -14.12 -1.70 -5.02
CA GLU A 26 -15.33 -0.98 -4.63
C GLU A 26 -15.17 -0.42 -3.20
N LYS A 27 -14.68 -1.24 -2.24
CA LYS A 27 -14.47 -0.81 -0.84
C LYS A 27 -13.66 0.48 -0.74
N TYR A 28 -12.56 0.57 -1.50
CA TYR A 28 -11.63 1.69 -1.44
C TYR A 28 -11.77 2.69 -2.60
N ASN A 29 -12.84 2.58 -3.41
CA ASN A 29 -13.05 3.41 -4.60
C ASN A 29 -11.83 3.45 -5.54
N LEU A 30 -11.22 2.29 -5.79
CA LEU A 30 -10.08 2.17 -6.69
C LEU A 30 -10.55 2.13 -8.14
N THR A 31 -9.98 2.99 -8.99
CA THR A 31 -10.39 3.13 -10.40
C THR A 31 -9.36 2.59 -11.39
N ALA A 32 -8.13 2.31 -10.93
CA ALA A 32 -7.04 1.85 -11.77
C ALA A 32 -6.11 0.91 -11.00
N ALA A 33 -5.49 -0.02 -11.73
CA ALA A 33 -4.39 -0.85 -11.23
C ALA A 33 -3.07 -0.43 -11.90
N PRO A 34 -1.91 -0.57 -11.24
CA PRO A 34 -1.74 -1.04 -9.85
C PRO A 34 -2.32 -0.04 -8.84
N ALA A 35 -2.76 -0.56 -7.70
CA ALA A 35 -3.27 0.24 -6.60
C ALA A 35 -2.68 -0.23 -5.27
N LEU A 36 -2.35 0.73 -4.41
CA LEU A 36 -1.81 0.48 -3.07
C LEU A 36 -2.61 1.27 -2.04
N VAL A 37 -3.06 0.58 -1.00
CA VAL A 37 -3.79 1.17 0.13
C VAL A 37 -2.95 0.97 1.39
N ILE A 38 -2.65 2.06 2.10
CA ILE A 38 -1.77 2.06 3.28
C ILE A 38 -2.56 2.57 4.48
N GLY A 39 -2.73 1.71 5.49
CA GLY A 39 -3.43 2.04 6.73
C GLY A 39 -4.87 2.51 6.55
N GLU A 40 -5.55 2.13 5.45
CA GLU A 40 -6.86 2.65 5.01
C GLU A 40 -6.91 4.19 4.77
N LEU A 41 -5.78 4.90 4.93
CA LEU A 41 -5.69 6.35 4.85
C LEU A 41 -5.16 6.82 3.48
N VAL A 42 -4.03 6.27 3.05
CA VAL A 42 -3.33 6.70 1.83
C VAL A 42 -3.59 5.73 0.70
N ARG A 43 -3.90 6.26 -0.49
CA ARG A 43 -4.17 5.48 -1.71
C ARG A 43 -3.35 5.99 -2.88
N THR A 44 -2.64 5.10 -3.56
CA THR A 44 -1.97 5.36 -4.84
C THR A 44 -2.60 4.47 -5.90
N MET A 45 -2.91 5.02 -7.07
CA MET A 45 -3.60 4.30 -8.16
C MET A 45 -2.99 4.67 -9.51
N GLY A 46 -2.87 3.68 -10.39
CA GLY A 46 -2.39 3.86 -11.77
C GLY A 46 -0.89 4.11 -11.90
N VAL A 47 -0.16 4.22 -10.78
CA VAL A 47 1.29 4.36 -10.74
C VAL A 47 1.89 3.49 -9.64
N CYS A 48 3.09 3.00 -9.87
CA CYS A 48 3.90 2.35 -8.83
C CYS A 48 4.63 3.45 -8.05
N PRO A 49 4.40 3.61 -6.74
CA PRO A 49 5.10 4.62 -5.94
C PRO A 49 6.59 4.27 -5.79
N SER A 50 7.43 5.29 -5.54
CA SER A 50 8.81 5.07 -5.12
C SER A 50 8.89 4.58 -3.67
N LYS A 51 10.04 4.01 -3.26
CA LYS A 51 10.28 3.61 -1.86
C LYS A 51 10.11 4.79 -0.91
N GLU A 52 10.59 5.98 -1.28
CA GLU A 52 10.47 7.18 -0.47
C GLU A 52 9.01 7.60 -0.26
N SER A 53 8.20 7.62 -1.32
CA SER A 53 6.76 7.93 -1.20
C SER A 53 6.04 6.92 -0.31
N LEU A 54 6.41 5.64 -0.40
CA LEU A 54 5.85 4.58 0.45
C LEU A 54 6.22 4.77 1.92
N LEU A 55 7.48 5.08 2.23
CA LEU A 55 7.93 5.35 3.59
C LEU A 55 7.23 6.56 4.21
N SER A 56 7.05 7.64 3.44
CA SER A 56 6.31 8.82 3.88
C SER A 56 4.85 8.48 4.18
N ALA A 57 4.19 7.71 3.31
CA ALA A 57 2.81 7.26 3.54
C ALA A 57 2.68 6.34 4.77
N LEU A 58 3.67 5.48 5.03
CA LEU A 58 3.71 4.66 6.24
C LEU A 58 3.83 5.54 7.50
N LYS A 59 4.64 6.60 7.47
CA LYS A 59 4.74 7.57 8.58
C LYS A 59 3.41 8.26 8.86
N GLU A 60 2.71 8.70 7.83
CA GLU A 60 1.36 9.26 7.96
C GLU A 60 0.36 8.23 8.53
N ALA A 61 0.56 6.94 8.27
CA ALA A 61 -0.21 5.85 8.85
C ALA A 61 0.22 5.46 10.28
N GLY A 62 1.14 6.21 10.92
CA GLY A 62 1.57 6.00 12.29
C GLY A 62 2.82 5.14 12.47
N MET A 63 3.51 4.80 11.38
CA MET A 63 4.76 4.04 11.45
C MET A 63 5.95 4.98 11.69
N GLN A 64 6.46 4.99 12.93
CA GLN A 64 7.73 5.61 13.30
C GLN A 64 8.87 4.59 13.38
#